data_AF-A0A7X0KWT0-F1
#
_entry.id   AF-A0A7X0KWT0-F1
#
_cell.length_a   1.000
_cell.length_b   1.000
_cell.length_c   1.000
_cell.angle_alpha   90.00
_cell.angle_beta   90.00
_cell.angle_gamma   90.00
#
_symmetry.space_group_name_H-M   'P 1'
#
loop_
_entity.id
_entity.type
_entity.pdbx_description
1 polymer ?
#
loop_
_entity_poly.entity_id
_entity_poly.type
_entity_poly.pdbx_seq_one_letter_code
_entity_poly.pdbx_strand_id
1 'polypeptide(L)'
;MTGYVVAVSLSCLVGIAELVSRYRDRPTTLVRVPSTWAYVLINGGAGAGSLLLLHTFGWRFGVQSPHVAEATQVLVASLGSMMVFRSAVFTVRVGDEDVAVGPSTLLTSLLAAADRGVDRMQAKTRAHEAGEIMRGVSFAKSRLALPTYCLGLLQNVSAEDQADLRTAVDALAGSEMTDGQMALNLGLLLMNVAGPDVLRSAVETLRDEITADGAPPRRLPPPRDGQDHDGGRSGGGARPEPVRSNPDQ
;
A
#
# COMPACT_ATOMS: atom_id res chain seq x y z
N MET A 1 20.73 -10.88 29.37
CA MET A 1 19.69 -11.44 28.47
C MET A 1 18.59 -10.43 28.19
N THR A 2 17.92 -9.88 29.20
CA THR A 2 16.84 -8.88 29.05
C THR A 2 17.24 -7.66 28.20
N GLY A 3 18.44 -7.08 28.41
CA GLY A 3 18.91 -5.94 27.61
C GLY A 3 19.02 -6.23 26.11
N TYR A 4 19.43 -7.44 25.72
CA TYR A 4 19.48 -7.83 24.31
C TYR A 4 18.09 -7.94 23.69
N VAL A 5 17.13 -8.53 24.41
CA VAL A 5 15.73 -8.61 23.96
C VAL A 5 15.17 -7.21 23.74
N VAL A 6 15.40 -6.29 24.67
CA VAL A 6 14.95 -4.90 24.55
C VAL A 6 15.64 -4.19 23.38
N ALA A 7 16.96 -4.30 23.25
CA ALA A 7 17.71 -3.67 22.15
C ALA A 7 17.24 -4.16 20.78
N VAL A 8 17.10 -5.48 20.59
CA VAL A 8 16.58 -6.08 19.36
C VAL A 8 15.16 -5.58 19.08
N SER A 9 14.30 -5.58 20.09
CA SER A 9 12.90 -5.15 19.93
C SER A 9 12.80 -3.68 19.51
N LEU A 10 13.57 -2.79 20.16
CA LEU A 10 13.62 -1.37 19.82
C LEU A 10 14.16 -1.14 18.40
N SER A 11 15.25 -1.82 18.02
CA SER A 11 15.79 -1.68 16.67
C SER A 11 14.85 -2.25 15.59
N CYS A 12 14.17 -3.37 15.87
CA CYS A 12 13.14 -3.90 14.98
C CYS A 12 11.96 -2.93 14.83
N LEU A 13 11.47 -2.35 15.93
CA LEU A 13 10.38 -1.37 15.90
C LEU A 13 10.73 -0.14 15.06
N VAL A 14 11.97 0.34 15.20
CA VAL A 14 12.52 1.43 14.40
C VAL A 14 12.56 1.07 12.91
N GLY A 15 13.02 -0.14 12.56
CA GLY A 15 13.00 -0.62 11.18
C GLY A 15 11.59 -0.79 10.61
N ILE A 16 10.64 -1.28 11.41
CA ILE A 16 9.22 -1.37 11.04
C ILE A 16 8.63 0.02 10.82
N ALA A 17 8.91 0.98 11.70
CA ALA A 17 8.43 2.35 11.57
C ALA A 17 8.92 3.02 10.27
N GLU A 18 10.17 2.77 9.89
CA GLU A 18 10.70 3.24 8.60
C GLU A 18 9.95 2.62 7.40
N LEU A 19 9.70 1.30 7.44
CA LEU A 19 8.94 0.63 6.39
C LEU A 19 7.50 1.14 6.31
N VAL A 20 6.79 1.26 7.44
CA VAL A 20 5.41 1.77 7.47
C VAL A 20 5.34 3.20 6.94
N SER A 21 6.34 4.04 7.26
CA SER A 21 6.42 5.39 6.72
C SER A 21 6.66 5.41 5.21
N ARG A 22 7.43 4.45 4.67
CA ARG A 22 7.72 4.35 3.23
C ARG A 22 6.53 3.85 2.42
N TYR A 23 5.73 2.93 2.95
CA TYR A 23 4.60 2.31 2.24
C TYR A 23 3.25 2.64 2.89
N ARG A 24 3.05 3.92 3.24
CA ARG A 24 1.90 4.43 4.00
C ARG A 24 0.55 3.98 3.43
N ASP A 25 0.42 3.90 2.11
CA ASP A 25 -0.87 3.64 1.46
C ASP A 25 -1.30 2.16 1.53
N ARG A 26 -0.36 1.21 1.70
CA ARG A 26 -0.67 -0.24 1.82
C ARG A 26 0.32 -1.00 2.70
N PRO A 27 0.38 -0.70 4.02
CA PRO A 27 1.34 -1.32 4.94
C PRO A 27 1.15 -2.83 5.11
N THR A 28 -0.07 -3.34 4.86
CA THR A 28 -0.36 -4.78 4.91
C THR A 28 0.36 -5.59 3.83
N THR A 29 0.83 -4.96 2.75
CA THR A 29 1.62 -5.65 1.72
C THR A 29 3.01 -6.00 2.24
N LEU A 30 3.52 -5.25 3.23
CA LEU A 30 4.88 -5.39 3.74
C LEU A 30 5.15 -6.76 4.33
N VAL A 31 4.17 -7.36 5.01
CA VAL A 31 4.34 -8.67 5.66
C VAL A 31 4.54 -9.81 4.66
N ARG A 32 4.21 -9.60 3.38
CA ARG A 32 4.29 -10.62 2.32
C ARG A 32 5.60 -10.60 1.54
N VAL A 33 6.42 -9.56 1.70
CA VAL A 33 7.64 -9.37 0.89
C VAL A 33 8.86 -9.80 1.70
N PRO A 34 9.60 -10.86 1.32
CA PRO A 34 10.70 -11.39 2.15
C PRO A 34 11.81 -10.37 2.49
N SER A 35 12.09 -9.43 1.59
CA SER A 35 13.10 -8.39 1.82
C SER A 35 12.73 -7.40 2.92
N THR A 36 11.44 -7.21 3.23
CA THR A 36 11.04 -6.37 4.38
C THR A 36 11.42 -7.04 5.69
N TRP A 37 11.27 -8.36 5.79
CA TRP A 37 11.70 -9.14 6.95
C TRP A 37 13.23 -9.17 7.09
N ALA A 38 13.95 -9.34 5.98
CA ALA A 38 15.41 -9.23 5.99
C ALA A 38 15.88 -7.87 6.51
N TYR A 39 15.22 -6.79 6.07
CA TYR A 39 15.48 -5.44 6.56
C TYR A 39 15.25 -5.30 8.08
N VAL A 40 14.11 -5.80 8.60
CA VAL A 40 13.81 -5.77 10.04
C VAL A 40 14.81 -6.61 10.85
N LEU A 41 15.18 -7.80 10.36
CA LEU A 41 16.13 -8.68 11.04
C LEU A 41 17.53 -8.08 11.11
N ILE A 42 17.99 -7.43 10.04
CA ILE A 42 19.29 -6.73 10.05
C ILE A 42 19.26 -5.58 11.05
N ASN A 43 18.15 -4.83 11.15
CA ASN A 43 18.00 -3.79 12.18
C ASN A 43 18.04 -4.38 13.60
N GLY A 44 17.31 -5.47 13.87
CA GLY A 44 17.37 -6.15 15.16
C GLY A 44 18.77 -6.67 15.50
N GLY A 45 19.42 -7.32 14.52
CA GLY A 45 20.80 -7.81 14.64
C GLY A 45 21.82 -6.70 14.88
N ALA A 46 21.62 -5.54 14.26
CA ALA A 46 22.43 -4.34 14.46
C ALA A 46 22.37 -3.85 15.91
N GLY A 47 21.17 -3.79 16.49
CA GLY A 47 20.99 -3.41 17.89
C GLY A 47 21.66 -4.40 18.84
N ALA A 48 21.52 -5.71 18.60
CA ALA A 48 22.20 -6.74 19.38
C ALA A 48 23.73 -6.66 19.25
N GLY A 49 24.25 -6.49 18.03
CA GLY A 49 25.68 -6.35 17.76
C GLY A 49 26.27 -5.11 18.41
N SER A 50 25.55 -3.99 18.36
CA SER A 50 25.97 -2.76 19.05
C SER A 50 26.03 -2.96 20.56
N LEU A 51 25.01 -3.58 21.17
CA LEU A 51 25.01 -3.86 22.61
C LEU A 51 26.15 -4.82 23.01
N LEU A 52 26.43 -5.83 22.18
CA LEU A 52 27.56 -6.73 22.37
C LEU A 52 28.90 -5.98 22.41
N LEU A 53 29.11 -5.05 21.47
CA LEU A 53 30.31 -4.21 21.44
C LEU A 53 30.40 -3.33 22.70
N LEU A 54 29.31 -2.66 23.10
CA LEU A 54 29.29 -1.82 24.31
C LEU A 54 29.67 -2.60 25.57
N HIS A 55 29.16 -3.83 25.71
CA HIS A 55 29.52 -4.70 26.83
C HIS A 55 30.97 -5.16 26.76
N THR A 56 31.45 -5.52 25.56
CA THR A 56 32.81 -6.05 25.36
C THR A 56 33.87 -4.99 25.67
N PHE A 57 33.65 -3.75 25.26
CA PHE A 57 34.57 -2.63 25.53
C PHE A 57 34.31 -1.91 26.86
N GLY A 58 33.30 -2.35 27.63
CA GLY A 58 32.98 -1.76 28.93
C GLY A 58 32.53 -0.30 28.86
N TRP A 59 31.91 0.14 27.77
CA TRP A 59 31.49 1.53 27.58
C TRP A 59 30.29 1.87 28.45
N ARG A 60 30.50 2.60 29.55
CA ARG A 60 29.45 3.00 30.51
C ARG A 60 28.97 4.44 30.36
N PHE A 61 29.49 5.20 29.41
CA PHE A 61 29.10 6.59 29.14
C PHE A 61 29.14 7.51 30.38
N GLY A 62 30.10 7.29 31.28
CA GLY A 62 30.25 8.08 32.51
C GLY A 62 29.24 7.77 33.62
N VAL A 63 28.37 6.77 33.43
CA VAL A 63 27.36 6.37 34.42
C VAL A 63 27.97 5.43 35.47
N GLN A 64 27.82 5.77 36.75
CA GLN A 64 28.37 4.97 37.86
C GLN A 64 27.44 3.83 38.32
N SER A 65 26.12 4.02 38.25
CA SER A 65 25.15 2.99 38.65
C SER A 65 25.07 1.88 37.60
N PRO A 66 25.29 0.60 37.95
CA PRO A 66 25.26 -0.51 36.99
C PRO A 66 23.92 -0.62 36.24
N HIS A 67 22.79 -0.48 36.95
CA HIS A 67 21.47 -0.59 36.34
C HIS A 67 21.19 0.55 35.35
N VAL A 68 21.62 1.77 35.66
CA VAL A 68 21.46 2.91 34.76
C VAL A 68 22.39 2.77 33.57
N ALA A 69 23.63 2.28 33.77
CA ALA A 69 24.58 2.04 32.69
C ALA A 69 24.05 1.01 31.70
N GLU A 70 23.46 -0.10 32.17
CA GLU A 70 22.83 -1.10 31.30
C GLU A 70 21.66 -0.51 30.49
N ALA A 71 20.79 0.26 31.12
CA ALA A 71 19.68 0.93 30.43
C ALA A 71 20.19 1.92 29.36
N THR A 72 21.21 2.73 29.70
CA THR A 72 21.85 3.65 28.75
C THR A 72 22.48 2.90 27.59
N GLN A 73 23.20 1.80 27.84
CA GLN A 73 23.80 0.97 26.80
C GLN A 73 22.75 0.40 25.85
N VAL A 74 21.61 -0.07 26.36
CA VAL A 74 20.50 -0.58 25.52
C VAL A 74 19.94 0.51 24.62
N LEU A 75 19.71 1.72 25.16
CA LEU A 75 19.21 2.86 24.39
C LEU A 75 20.21 3.32 23.34
N VAL A 76 21.50 3.47 23.71
CA VAL A 76 22.55 3.86 22.79
C VAL A 76 22.78 2.80 21.72
N ALA A 77 22.75 1.51 22.07
CA ALA A 77 22.90 0.42 21.11
C ALA A 77 21.76 0.44 20.09
N SER A 78 20.52 0.52 20.54
CA SER A 78 19.36 0.44 19.67
C SER A 78 19.18 1.65 18.73
N LEU A 79 19.40 2.87 19.24
CA LEU A 79 19.30 4.10 18.43
C LEU A 79 20.58 4.38 17.65
N GLY A 80 21.74 4.14 18.27
CA GLY A 80 23.06 4.35 17.67
C GLY A 80 23.34 3.39 16.53
N SER A 81 22.86 2.14 16.60
CA SER A 81 22.98 1.20 15.48
C SER A 81 22.30 1.75 14.22
N MET A 82 21.13 2.38 14.36
CA MET A 82 20.43 2.98 13.24
C MET A 82 21.22 4.14 12.62
N MET A 83 21.81 4.99 13.44
CA MET A 83 22.63 6.11 12.99
C MET A 83 23.87 5.63 12.22
N VAL A 84 24.53 4.57 12.69
CA VAL A 84 25.67 3.96 11.99
C VAL A 84 25.25 3.33 10.67
N PHE A 85 24.14 2.59 10.64
CA PHE A 85 23.67 1.97 9.41
C PHE A 85 23.14 2.97 8.38
N ARG A 86 22.71 4.16 8.80
CA ARG A 86 22.29 5.23 7.89
C ARG A 86 23.45 6.12 7.43
N SER A 87 24.64 5.99 8.01
CA SER A 87 25.76 6.85 7.63
C SER A 87 26.36 6.42 6.28
N ALA A 88 26.75 7.42 5.49
CA ALA A 88 27.67 7.26 4.37
C ALA A 88 29.07 7.52 4.90
N VAL A 89 29.99 6.58 4.69
CA VAL A 89 31.40 6.78 5.12
C VAL A 89 32.15 7.55 4.04
N PHE A 90 31.82 7.29 2.78
CA PHE A 90 32.37 7.99 1.61
C PHE A 90 31.27 8.20 0.57
N THR A 91 31.47 9.16 -0.33
CA THR A 91 30.63 9.35 -1.52
C THR A 91 31.51 9.26 -2.76
N VAL A 92 31.12 8.42 -3.72
CA VAL A 92 31.85 8.23 -4.98
C VAL A 92 30.95 8.68 -6.12
N ARG A 93 31.46 9.56 -6.97
CA ARG A 93 30.79 9.97 -8.22
C ARG A 93 30.95 8.86 -9.25
N VAL A 94 29.84 8.30 -9.73
CA VAL A 94 29.81 7.30 -10.82
C VAL A 94 28.97 7.88 -11.95
N GLY A 95 29.62 8.28 -13.05
CA GLY A 95 28.96 9.08 -14.09
C GLY A 95 28.58 10.46 -13.53
N ASP A 96 27.31 10.84 -13.68
CA ASP A 96 26.79 12.10 -13.14
C ASP A 96 26.17 11.98 -11.73
N GLU A 97 26.16 10.77 -11.15
CA GLU A 97 25.46 10.50 -9.88
C GLU A 97 26.44 10.28 -8.70
N ASP A 98 26.18 10.93 -7.57
CA ASP A 98 26.92 10.71 -6.32
C ASP A 98 26.35 9.50 -5.56
N VAL A 99 27.16 8.45 -5.42
CA VAL A 99 26.78 7.22 -4.73
C VAL A 99 27.45 7.16 -3.36
N ALA A 100 26.65 7.13 -2.30
CA ALA A 100 27.12 6.87 -0.95
C ALA A 100 27.64 5.43 -0.81
N VAL A 101 28.89 5.30 -0.36
CA VAL A 101 29.55 4.04 -0.01
C VAL A 101 29.63 3.95 1.51
N GLY A 102 28.96 2.95 2.08
CA GLY A 102 28.96 2.72 3.51
C GLY A 102 27.96 1.65 3.96
N PRO A 103 27.75 1.52 5.27
CA PRO A 103 26.73 0.63 5.83
C PRO A 103 25.32 0.89 5.27
N SER A 104 25.04 2.12 4.87
CA SER A 104 23.77 2.52 4.24
C SER A 104 23.49 1.81 2.92
N THR A 105 24.53 1.46 2.15
CA THR A 105 24.39 0.77 0.86
C THR A 105 23.71 -0.59 0.99
N LEU A 106 23.93 -1.30 2.11
CA LEU A 106 23.27 -2.57 2.38
C LEU A 106 21.76 -2.38 2.58
N LEU A 107 21.39 -1.41 3.42
CA LEU A 107 19.99 -1.12 3.70
C LEU A 107 19.26 -0.57 2.48
N THR A 108 19.87 0.32 1.71
CA THR A 108 19.28 0.86 0.48
C THR A 108 19.06 -0.23 -0.57
N SER A 109 20.00 -1.19 -0.69
CA SER A 109 19.83 -2.33 -1.60
C SER A 109 18.66 -3.23 -1.21
N LEU A 110 18.47 -3.47 0.09
CA LEU A 110 17.34 -4.24 0.61
C LEU A 110 16.01 -3.52 0.46
N LEU A 111 15.99 -2.21 0.71
CA LEU A 111 14.83 -1.37 0.48
C LEU A 111 14.44 -1.37 -1.00
N ALA A 112 15.41 -1.20 -1.91
CA ALA A 112 15.15 -1.31 -3.35
C ALA A 112 14.62 -2.70 -3.76
N ALA A 113 15.06 -3.77 -3.09
CA ALA A 113 14.51 -5.11 -3.30
C ALA A 113 13.07 -5.23 -2.74
N ALA A 114 12.77 -4.60 -1.61
CA ALA A 114 11.42 -4.51 -1.05
C ALA A 114 10.49 -3.70 -1.95
N ASP A 115 10.93 -2.55 -2.46
CA ASP A 115 10.20 -1.72 -3.42
C ASP A 115 9.79 -2.57 -4.63
N ARG A 116 10.76 -3.23 -5.29
CA ARG A 116 10.48 -4.13 -6.41
C ARG A 116 9.53 -5.28 -6.05
N GLY A 117 9.65 -5.84 -4.85
CA GLY A 117 8.78 -6.92 -4.37
C GLY A 117 7.33 -6.44 -4.18
N VAL A 118 7.16 -5.29 -3.55
CA VAL A 118 5.87 -4.62 -3.37
C VAL A 118 5.28 -4.26 -4.73
N ASP A 119 6.08 -3.68 -5.64
CA ASP A 119 5.63 -3.29 -6.98
C ASP A 119 5.13 -4.47 -7.81
N ARG A 120 5.84 -5.61 -7.80
CA ARG A 120 5.39 -6.83 -8.49
C ARG A 120 4.06 -7.34 -7.95
N MET A 121 3.90 -7.31 -6.63
CA MET A 121 2.63 -7.69 -6.00
C MET A 121 1.51 -6.73 -6.37
N GLN A 122 1.78 -5.43 -6.36
CA GLN A 122 0.83 -4.41 -6.76
C GLN A 122 0.45 -4.53 -8.24
N ALA A 123 1.42 -4.78 -9.12
CA ALA A 123 1.17 -4.95 -10.55
C ALA A 123 0.17 -6.08 -10.82
N LYS A 124 0.28 -7.21 -10.10
CA LYS A 124 -0.68 -8.32 -10.22
C LYS A 124 -2.10 -7.91 -9.82
N THR A 125 -2.26 -7.25 -8.67
CA THR A 125 -3.57 -6.78 -8.20
C THR A 125 -4.16 -5.75 -9.15
N ARG A 126 -3.36 -4.78 -9.58
CA ARG A 126 -3.78 -3.72 -10.51
C ARG A 126 -4.19 -4.24 -11.86
N ALA A 127 -3.45 -5.21 -12.41
CA ALA A 127 -3.81 -5.84 -13.68
C ALA A 127 -5.17 -6.56 -13.58
N HIS A 128 -5.42 -7.27 -12.47
CA HIS A 128 -6.70 -7.93 -12.22
C HIS A 128 -7.85 -6.91 -12.06
N GLU A 129 -7.66 -5.88 -11.23
CA GLU A 129 -8.67 -4.83 -11.00
C GLU A 129 -9.00 -4.06 -12.29
N ALA A 130 -7.98 -3.61 -13.03
CA ALA A 130 -8.18 -2.94 -14.31
C ALA A 130 -8.92 -3.83 -15.32
N GLY A 131 -8.55 -5.12 -15.40
CA GLY A 131 -9.24 -6.08 -16.28
C GLY A 131 -10.68 -6.39 -15.87
N GLU A 132 -11.01 -6.32 -14.59
CA GLU A 132 -12.38 -6.44 -14.09
C GLU A 132 -13.20 -5.18 -14.36
N ILE A 133 -12.64 -4.00 -14.08
CA ILE A 133 -13.33 -2.71 -14.21
C ILE A 133 -13.52 -2.35 -15.70
N MET A 134 -12.47 -2.42 -16.51
CA MET A 134 -12.47 -1.98 -17.92
C MET A 134 -13.04 -3.00 -18.90
N ARG A 135 -13.63 -4.11 -18.41
CA ARG A 135 -14.12 -5.17 -19.28
C ARG A 135 -15.24 -4.69 -20.18
N GLY A 136 -15.04 -4.82 -21.49
CA GLY A 136 -16.01 -4.40 -22.51
C GLY A 136 -16.06 -2.90 -22.72
N VAL A 137 -15.18 -2.11 -22.09
CA VAL A 137 -15.02 -0.69 -22.37
C VAL A 137 -14.29 -0.51 -23.70
N SER A 138 -14.79 0.39 -24.54
CA SER A 138 -14.14 0.81 -25.77
C SER A 138 -13.30 2.04 -25.54
N PHE A 139 -12.02 1.98 -25.91
CA PHE A 139 -11.12 3.13 -25.78
C PHE A 139 -11.57 4.30 -26.65
N ALA A 140 -11.98 4.03 -27.89
CA ALA A 140 -12.46 5.06 -28.82
C ALA A 140 -13.61 5.89 -28.23
N LYS A 141 -14.54 5.25 -27.51
CA LYS A 141 -15.67 5.90 -26.84
C LYS A 141 -15.29 6.54 -25.51
N SER A 142 -14.34 5.93 -24.78
CA SER A 142 -14.06 6.30 -23.39
C SER A 142 -12.90 7.28 -23.20
N ARG A 143 -11.99 7.42 -24.18
CA ARG A 143 -10.74 8.19 -24.05
C ARG A 143 -10.89 9.64 -23.63
N LEU A 144 -12.07 10.25 -23.89
CA LEU A 144 -12.41 11.59 -23.42
C LEU A 144 -13.29 11.54 -22.18
N ALA A 145 -14.41 10.81 -22.24
CA ALA A 145 -15.44 10.82 -21.21
C ALA A 145 -14.95 10.29 -19.86
N LEU A 146 -14.21 9.17 -19.83
CA LEU A 146 -13.76 8.56 -18.58
C LEU A 146 -12.74 9.42 -17.82
N PRO A 147 -11.64 9.92 -18.44
CA PRO A 147 -10.72 10.81 -17.74
C PRO A 147 -11.40 12.06 -17.21
N THR A 148 -12.23 12.71 -18.04
CA THR A 148 -12.94 13.93 -17.63
C THR A 148 -13.87 13.67 -16.44
N TYR A 149 -14.64 12.58 -16.48
CA TYR A 149 -15.55 12.25 -15.38
C TYR A 149 -14.79 11.86 -14.11
N CYS A 150 -13.73 11.04 -14.21
CA CYS A 150 -12.90 10.67 -13.06
C CYS A 150 -12.27 11.89 -12.40
N LEU A 151 -11.69 12.82 -13.19
CA LEU A 151 -11.11 14.06 -12.66
C LEU A 151 -12.18 14.95 -12.02
N GLY A 152 -13.39 15.01 -12.61
CA GLY A 152 -14.50 15.79 -12.07
C GLY A 152 -15.06 15.26 -10.74
N LEU A 153 -14.87 13.97 -10.44
CA LEU A 153 -15.24 13.38 -9.14
C LEU A 153 -14.24 13.71 -8.02
N LEU A 154 -13.03 14.15 -8.36
CA LEU A 154 -11.95 14.41 -7.41
C LEU A 154 -11.89 15.89 -7.05
N GLN A 155 -11.70 16.19 -5.77
CA GLN A 155 -11.71 17.59 -5.29
C GLN A 155 -10.34 18.28 -5.39
N ASN A 156 -9.24 17.53 -5.42
CA ASN A 156 -7.88 18.08 -5.27
C ASN A 156 -6.86 17.38 -6.19
N VAL A 157 -7.10 17.36 -7.50
CA VAL A 157 -6.09 16.85 -8.47
C VAL A 157 -5.19 18.00 -8.89
N SER A 158 -3.87 17.81 -8.80
CA SER A 158 -2.91 18.84 -9.20
C SER A 158 -2.97 19.10 -10.71
N ALA A 159 -2.56 20.31 -11.14
CA ALA A 159 -2.49 20.63 -12.58
C ALA A 159 -1.44 19.78 -13.32
N GLU A 160 -0.39 19.35 -12.60
CA GLU A 160 0.65 18.46 -13.10
C GLU A 160 0.07 17.06 -13.39
N ASP A 161 -0.62 16.45 -12.42
CA ASP A 161 -1.26 15.14 -12.61
C ASP A 161 -2.29 15.14 -13.75
N GLN A 162 -3.02 16.25 -13.92
CA GLN A 162 -3.96 16.41 -15.03
C GLN A 162 -3.25 16.48 -16.39
N ALA A 163 -2.13 17.21 -16.47
CA ALA A 163 -1.33 17.34 -17.69
C ALA A 163 -0.63 16.03 -18.05
N ASP A 164 -0.08 15.32 -17.06
CA ASP A 164 0.57 14.02 -17.23
C ASP A 164 -0.42 12.96 -17.69
N LEU A 165 -1.61 12.92 -17.08
CA LEU A 165 -2.67 12.01 -17.51
C LEU A 165 -3.08 12.28 -18.96
N ARG A 166 -3.27 13.55 -19.36
CA ARG A 166 -3.61 13.91 -20.73
C ARG A 166 -2.54 13.45 -21.72
N THR A 167 -1.28 13.73 -21.40
CA THR A 167 -0.13 13.33 -22.23
C THR A 167 -0.08 11.82 -22.41
N ALA A 168 -0.31 11.06 -21.33
CA ALA A 168 -0.33 9.60 -21.38
C ALA A 168 -1.51 9.03 -22.20
N VAL A 169 -2.70 9.65 -22.12
CA VAL A 169 -3.87 9.26 -22.92
C VAL A 169 -3.64 9.55 -24.41
N ASP A 170 -3.06 10.70 -24.74
CA ASP A 170 -2.72 11.07 -26.12
C ASP A 170 -1.67 10.12 -26.70
N ALA A 171 -0.66 9.72 -25.91
CA ALA A 171 0.32 8.72 -26.30
C ALA A 171 -0.31 7.33 -26.56
N LEU A 172 -1.27 6.90 -25.73
CA LEU A 172 -2.02 5.67 -25.96
C LEU A 172 -2.81 5.71 -27.27
N ALA A 173 -3.44 6.85 -27.58
CA ALA A 173 -4.22 6.99 -28.81
C ALA A 173 -3.38 6.88 -30.09
N GLY A 174 -2.07 7.17 -30.01
CA GLY A 174 -1.11 7.00 -31.11
C GLY A 174 -0.43 5.62 -31.18
N SER A 175 -0.76 4.70 -30.28
CA SER A 175 -0.07 3.39 -30.18
C SER A 175 -0.68 2.32 -31.10
N GLU A 176 0.14 1.35 -31.52
CA GLU A 176 -0.31 0.17 -32.27
C GLU A 176 -0.92 -0.89 -31.32
N MET A 177 -2.05 -0.56 -30.72
CA MET A 177 -2.76 -1.43 -29.78
C MET A 177 -4.22 -1.60 -30.22
N THR A 178 -4.82 -2.75 -29.90
CA THR A 178 -6.27 -2.93 -30.09
C THR A 178 -7.05 -2.01 -29.17
N ASP A 179 -8.30 -1.69 -29.55
CA ASP A 179 -9.19 -0.83 -28.75
C ASP A 179 -9.33 -1.33 -27.29
N GLY A 180 -9.49 -2.64 -27.11
CA GLY A 180 -9.54 -3.25 -25.78
C GLY A 180 -8.23 -3.17 -24.99
N GLN A 181 -7.08 -3.29 -25.65
CA GLN A 181 -5.77 -3.11 -25.00
C GLN A 181 -5.54 -1.65 -24.59
N MET A 182 -5.93 -0.69 -25.44
CA MET A 182 -5.88 0.73 -25.09
C MET A 182 -6.84 1.05 -23.93
N ALA A 183 -8.04 0.46 -23.91
CA ALA A 183 -9.00 0.63 -22.83
C ALA A 183 -8.47 0.08 -21.50
N LEU A 184 -7.79 -1.07 -21.52
CA LEU A 184 -7.14 -1.62 -20.33
C LEU A 184 -6.05 -0.68 -19.79
N ASN A 185 -5.21 -0.13 -20.67
CA ASN A 185 -4.13 0.79 -20.27
C ASN A 185 -4.68 2.13 -19.80
N LEU A 186 -5.76 2.63 -20.41
CA LEU A 186 -6.51 3.78 -19.92
C LEU A 186 -7.00 3.55 -18.48
N GLY A 187 -7.53 2.36 -18.18
CA GLY A 187 -7.91 2.01 -16.81
C GLY A 187 -6.72 2.02 -15.84
N LEU A 188 -5.56 1.51 -16.24
CA LEU A 188 -4.36 1.55 -15.39
C LEU A 188 -3.89 2.99 -15.10
N LEU A 189 -3.95 3.89 -16.10
CA LEU A 189 -3.66 5.31 -15.91
C LEU A 189 -4.64 5.97 -14.95
N LEU A 190 -5.94 5.73 -15.14
CA LEU A 190 -6.98 6.30 -14.28
C LEU A 190 -6.93 5.76 -12.84
N MET A 191 -6.55 4.49 -12.65
CA MET A 191 -6.31 3.95 -11.31
C MET A 191 -5.15 4.63 -10.57
N ASN A 192 -4.15 5.19 -11.27
CA ASN A 192 -3.07 5.94 -10.62
C ASN A 192 -3.58 7.26 -10.04
N VAL A 193 -4.47 7.95 -10.76
CA VAL A 193 -4.92 9.29 -10.41
C VAL A 193 -6.15 9.25 -9.50
N ALA A 194 -7.15 8.45 -9.87
CA ALA A 194 -8.45 8.40 -9.21
C ALA A 194 -8.61 7.23 -8.22
N GLY A 195 -7.80 6.19 -8.37
CA GLY A 195 -7.96 4.94 -7.62
C GLY A 195 -9.03 4.00 -8.21
N PRO A 196 -9.04 2.72 -7.76
CA PRO A 196 -9.90 1.67 -8.32
C PRO A 196 -11.40 1.91 -8.09
N ASP A 197 -11.79 2.47 -6.95
CA ASP A 197 -13.21 2.63 -6.58
C ASP A 197 -13.88 3.77 -7.36
N VAL A 198 -13.15 4.87 -7.56
CA VAL A 198 -13.61 5.99 -8.40
C VAL A 198 -13.69 5.55 -9.85
N LEU A 199 -12.68 4.84 -10.36
CA LEU A 199 -12.72 4.31 -11.73
C LEU A 199 -13.88 3.33 -11.93
N ARG A 200 -14.12 2.43 -10.96
CA ARG A 200 -15.26 1.49 -11.01
C ARG A 200 -16.58 2.24 -11.12
N SER A 201 -16.79 3.21 -10.23
CA SER A 201 -18.01 4.02 -10.21
C SER A 201 -18.18 4.80 -11.51
N ALA A 202 -17.10 5.37 -12.06
CA ALA A 202 -17.11 6.07 -13.33
C ALA A 202 -17.49 5.18 -14.52
N VAL A 203 -16.92 3.98 -14.60
CA VAL A 203 -17.25 3.00 -15.66
C VAL A 203 -18.67 2.49 -15.53
N GLU A 204 -19.17 2.30 -14.31
CA GLU A 204 -20.56 1.89 -14.07
C GLU A 204 -21.55 2.98 -14.49
N THR A 205 -21.29 4.25 -14.15
CA THR A 205 -22.14 5.38 -14.54
C THR A 205 -22.18 5.59 -16.04
N LEU A 206 -21.04 5.51 -16.73
CA LEU A 206 -20.93 5.80 -18.17
C LEU A 206 -21.10 4.55 -19.05
N ARG A 207 -21.48 3.41 -18.47
CA ARG A 207 -21.44 2.09 -19.11
C ARG A 207 -22.08 2.07 -20.49
N ASP A 208 -23.28 2.62 -20.62
CA ASP A 208 -24.05 2.56 -21.86
C ASP A 208 -23.39 3.36 -23.00
N GLU A 209 -22.64 4.40 -22.65
CA GLU A 209 -21.96 5.27 -23.61
C GLU A 209 -20.58 4.74 -24.02
N ILE A 210 -19.89 4.02 -23.12
CA ILE A 210 -18.50 3.62 -23.31
C ILE A 210 -18.32 2.14 -23.69
N THR A 211 -19.38 1.35 -23.74
CA THR A 211 -19.29 -0.08 -24.05
C THR A 211 -18.97 -0.31 -25.53
N ALA A 212 -18.08 -1.26 -25.81
CA ALA A 212 -17.76 -1.71 -27.15
C ALA A 212 -18.97 -2.36 -27.83
N ASP A 213 -19.14 -2.11 -29.13
CA ASP A 213 -20.28 -2.64 -29.87
C ASP A 213 -20.23 -4.18 -29.89
N GLY A 214 -21.29 -4.84 -29.41
CA GLY A 214 -21.41 -6.30 -29.36
C GLY A 214 -20.90 -6.99 -28.08
N ALA A 215 -20.54 -6.25 -27.02
CA ALA A 215 -20.18 -6.86 -25.74
C ALA A 215 -21.40 -7.50 -25.02
N PRO A 216 -21.31 -8.74 -24.51
CA PRO A 216 -22.42 -9.37 -23.80
C PRO A 216 -22.70 -8.67 -22.45
N PRO A 217 -23.98 -8.42 -22.10
CA PRO A 217 -24.33 -7.80 -20.82
C PRO A 217 -23.97 -8.71 -19.64
N ARG A 218 -23.26 -8.16 -18.64
CA ARG A 218 -22.93 -8.86 -17.40
C ARG A 218 -24.18 -8.93 -16.51
N ARG A 219 -24.56 -10.13 -16.06
CA ARG A 219 -25.51 -10.27 -14.95
C ARG A 219 -24.80 -9.81 -13.67
N LEU A 220 -25.25 -8.69 -13.12
CA LEU A 220 -24.76 -8.20 -11.83
C LEU A 220 -25.14 -9.22 -10.74
N PRO A 221 -24.21 -9.60 -9.84
CA PRO A 221 -24.60 -10.12 -8.53
C PRO A 221 -25.43 -9.04 -7.82
N PRO A 222 -26.46 -9.40 -7.05
CA PRO A 222 -27.27 -8.42 -6.33
C PRO A 222 -26.37 -7.57 -5.41
N PRO A 223 -26.76 -6.31 -5.13
CA PRO A 223 -26.07 -5.46 -4.18
C PRO A 223 -25.83 -6.25 -2.89
N ARG A 224 -24.62 -6.19 -2.36
CA ARG A 224 -24.42 -6.60 -0.97
C ARG A 224 -25.12 -5.55 -0.12
N ASP A 225 -26.36 -5.84 0.24
CA ASP A 225 -27.08 -5.10 1.27
C ASP A 225 -26.13 -4.95 2.47
N GLY A 226 -26.02 -3.72 2.96
CA GLY A 226 -25.16 -3.38 4.07
C GLY A 226 -25.38 -4.40 5.18
N GLN A 227 -24.27 -4.96 5.69
CA GLN A 227 -24.30 -5.62 6.98
C GLN A 227 -24.68 -4.53 8.00
N ASP A 228 -25.97 -4.42 8.26
CA ASP A 228 -26.49 -3.73 9.41
C ASP A 228 -25.86 -4.39 10.63
N HIS A 229 -24.99 -3.61 11.27
CA HIS A 229 -24.75 -3.72 12.68
C HIS A 229 -26.10 -3.54 13.40
N ASP A 230 -26.78 -4.64 13.71
CA ASP A 230 -27.75 -4.65 14.79
C ASP A 230 -27.47 -5.80 15.75
N GLY A 231 -26.71 -5.45 16.78
CA GLY A 231 -26.51 -6.29 17.95
C GLY A 231 -27.74 -6.25 18.83
N GLY A 232 -28.51 -7.34 18.82
CA GLY A 232 -29.18 -7.92 19.98
C GLY A 232 -30.21 -7.09 20.74
N ARG A 233 -31.46 -7.56 20.75
CA ARG A 233 -32.13 -8.03 21.99
C ARG A 233 -33.46 -8.71 21.73
N SER A 234 -33.55 -9.92 22.28
CA SER A 234 -34.70 -10.55 22.95
C SER A 234 -36.06 -9.86 22.89
N GLY A 235 -37.09 -10.63 22.50
CA GLY A 235 -38.47 -10.31 22.81
C GLY A 235 -39.45 -11.30 22.20
N GLY A 236 -39.80 -12.35 22.96
CA GLY A 236 -40.92 -13.23 22.63
C GLY A 236 -42.24 -12.44 22.51
N GLY A 237 -43.07 -12.84 21.55
CA GLY A 237 -44.38 -12.24 21.34
C GLY A 237 -45.25 -13.16 20.50
N ALA A 238 -46.23 -13.76 21.16
CA ALA A 238 -47.22 -14.68 20.64
C ALA A 238 -47.89 -14.23 19.32
N ARG A 239 -48.14 -15.19 18.42
CA ARG A 239 -49.10 -15.05 17.32
C ARG A 239 -50.52 -14.87 17.89
N PRO A 240 -51.30 -13.85 17.48
CA PRO A 240 -52.74 -13.89 17.65
C PRO A 240 -53.37 -14.66 16.48
N GLU A 241 -54.15 -15.70 16.81
CA GLU A 241 -55.06 -16.36 15.88
C GLU A 241 -56.13 -15.36 15.36
N PRO A 242 -56.55 -15.47 14.09
CA PRO A 242 -57.67 -14.70 13.58
C PRO A 242 -59.00 -15.30 14.06
N VAL A 243 -59.74 -14.52 14.84
CA VAL A 243 -61.15 -14.78 15.21
C VAL A 243 -61.99 -14.92 13.94
N ARG A 244 -62.50 -16.13 13.69
CA ARG A 244 -63.57 -16.36 12.71
C ARG A 244 -64.91 -16.03 13.37
N SER A 245 -65.51 -14.93 12.96
CA SER A 245 -66.92 -14.64 13.19
C SER A 245 -67.77 -15.61 12.36
N ASN A 246 -68.53 -16.48 13.04
CA ASN A 246 -69.59 -17.27 12.43
C ASN A 246 -70.91 -16.50 12.59
N PRO A 247 -71.65 -16.19 11.50
CA PRO A 247 -73.05 -15.82 11.62
C PRO A 247 -73.87 -17.11 11.79
N ASP A 248 -74.97 -17.02 12.53
CA ASP A 248 -75.94 -18.08 12.84
C ASP A 248 -75.56 -19.06 13.98
N GLN A 249 -75.79 -18.61 15.22
CA GLN A 249 -76.58 -19.28 16.27
C GLN A 249 -76.59 -18.48 17.58
#